data_AF-A0A2E0XLX1-F1
#
_entry.id   AF-A0A2E0XLX1-F1
#
_cell.length_a   1.000
_cell.length_b   1.000
_cell.length_c   1.000
_cell.angle_alpha   90.00
_cell.angle_beta   90.00
_cell.angle_gamma   90.00
#
_symmetry.space_group_name_H-M   'P 1'
#
loop_
_entity.id
_entity.type
_entity.pdbx_description
1 polymer ?
#
loop_
_entity_poly.entity_id
_entity_poly.type
_entity_poly.pdbx_seq_one_letter_code
_entity_poly.pdbx_strand_id
1 'polypeptide(L)'
;MLETARPPGFKPDCVLWESWHSCLDNLKLLCEWDESFFLSLKSNRQVEPDGQGNRAIRDVGSPQTALQTHLKGFGWVISDRVEAGDEEVRFFIRNKEFKLDQAQVE
;
A
#
# COMPACT_ATOMS: atom_id res chain seq x y z
N MET A 1 10.80 14.66 -0.38
CA MET A 1 9.59 14.76 0.47
C MET A 1 9.74 13.92 1.73
N LEU A 2 9.92 12.59 1.61
CA LEU A 2 10.10 11.75 2.79
C LEU A 2 11.37 12.03 3.58
N GLU A 3 12.47 12.32 2.90
CA GLU A 3 13.72 12.71 3.58
C GLU A 3 13.55 13.98 4.42
N THR A 4 12.69 14.91 3.98
CA THR A 4 12.33 16.11 4.75
C THR A 4 11.46 15.79 5.95
N ALA A 5 10.57 14.80 5.83
CA ALA A 5 9.67 14.36 6.88
C ALA A 5 10.34 13.42 7.90
N ARG A 6 11.60 13.02 7.69
CA ARG A 6 12.35 12.11 8.55
C ARG A 6 13.57 12.82 9.18
N PRO A 7 13.37 13.66 10.21
CA PRO A 7 14.49 14.22 10.94
C PRO A 7 15.30 13.13 11.66
N PRO A 8 16.56 13.40 12.05
CA PRO A 8 17.39 12.43 12.76
C PRO A 8 16.69 11.88 14.01
N GLY A 9 16.68 10.55 14.16
CA GLY A 9 16.04 9.86 15.28
C GLY A 9 14.54 9.60 15.12
N PHE A 10 13.89 10.10 14.06
CA PHE A 10 12.50 9.79 13.77
C PHE A 10 12.37 8.37 13.18
N LYS A 11 11.71 7.50 13.95
CA LYS A 11 11.46 6.08 13.62
C LYS A 11 9.98 5.77 13.91
N PRO A 12 9.08 6.02 12.95
CA PRO A 12 7.67 5.72 13.13
C PRO A 12 7.44 4.20 13.15
N ASP A 13 6.44 3.71 13.89
CA ASP A 13 6.09 2.29 13.80
C ASP A 13 5.49 1.92 12.44
N CYS A 14 4.83 2.89 11.80
CA CYS A 14 4.23 2.75 10.49
C CYS A 14 4.08 4.11 9.78
N VAL A 15 4.32 4.11 8.48
CA VAL A 15 4.08 5.25 7.59
C VAL A 15 2.74 5.10 6.89
N LEU A 16 1.91 6.14 7.01
CA LEU A 16 0.61 6.25 6.36
C LEU A 16 0.58 7.48 5.47
N TRP A 17 0.11 7.35 4.24
CA TRP A 17 -0.18 8.50 3.38
C TRP A 17 -1.20 8.18 2.30
N GLU A 18 -1.62 9.24 1.60
CA GLU A 18 -2.50 9.14 0.44
C GLU A 18 -1.78 8.86 -0.89
N SER A 19 -2.55 8.44 -1.89
CA SER A 19 -2.05 7.87 -3.16
C SER A 19 -1.17 8.82 -3.98
N TRP A 20 -1.27 10.13 -3.75
CA TRP A 20 -0.44 11.13 -4.41
C TRP A 20 1.05 10.98 -4.06
N HIS A 21 1.35 10.43 -2.89
CA HIS A 21 2.72 10.22 -2.42
C HIS A 21 3.25 8.80 -2.68
N SER A 22 2.43 7.90 -3.24
CA SER A 22 2.80 6.51 -3.57
C SER A 22 3.55 6.40 -4.90
N CYS A 23 4.53 7.27 -5.15
CA CYS A 23 5.47 7.13 -6.27
C CYS A 23 6.54 6.07 -5.97
N LEU A 24 7.14 5.48 -7.02
CA LEU A 24 8.12 4.41 -6.84
C LEU A 24 9.33 4.86 -6.02
N ASP A 25 9.80 6.09 -6.19
CA ASP A 25 10.95 6.62 -5.45
C ASP A 25 10.66 6.67 -3.94
N ASN A 26 9.47 7.16 -3.57
CA ASN A 26 9.02 7.18 -2.17
C ASN A 26 8.88 5.76 -1.59
N LEU A 27 8.33 4.81 -2.36
CA LEU A 27 8.19 3.42 -1.91
C LEU A 27 9.55 2.75 -1.70
N LYS A 28 10.52 3.00 -2.59
CA LYS A 28 11.89 2.47 -2.46
C LYS A 28 12.59 3.03 -1.23
N LEU A 29 12.42 4.32 -0.93
CA LEU A 29 12.95 4.91 0.30
C LEU A 29 12.37 4.22 1.56
N LEU A 30 11.07 3.90 1.59
CA LEU A 30 10.49 3.14 2.70
C LEU A 30 11.12 1.75 2.85
N CYS A 31 11.42 1.09 1.72
CA CYS A 31 12.09 -0.22 1.72
C CYS A 31 13.53 -0.11 2.24
N GLU A 32 14.28 0.92 1.84
CA GLU A 32 15.65 1.17 2.32
C GLU A 32 15.70 1.48 3.81
N TRP A 33 14.63 2.06 4.34
CA TRP A 33 14.54 2.44 5.75
C TRP A 33 13.99 1.34 6.66
N ASP A 34 13.55 0.22 6.09
CA ASP A 34 12.92 -0.92 6.79
C ASP A 34 11.69 -0.50 7.62
N GLU A 35 10.94 0.49 7.13
CA GLU A 35 9.78 1.03 7.83
C GLU A 35 8.50 0.27 7.41
N SER A 36 7.60 0.04 8.36
CA SER A 36 6.26 -0.47 8.04
C SER A 36 5.49 0.57 7.25
N PHE A 37 4.62 0.16 6.33
CA PHE A 37 3.72 1.10 5.67
C PHE A 37 2.32 0.54 5.41
N PHE A 38 1.35 1.45 5.38
CA PHE A 38 0.01 1.22 4.85
C PHE A 38 -0.43 2.46 4.07
N LEU A 39 -0.48 2.35 2.75
CA LEU A 39 -0.53 3.49 1.85
C LEU A 39 -1.67 3.33 0.86
N SER A 40 -2.39 4.39 0.52
CA SER A 40 -3.35 4.29 -0.58
C SER A 40 -2.66 4.31 -1.95
N LEU A 41 -3.31 3.72 -2.94
CA LEU A 41 -2.78 3.50 -4.28
C LEU A 41 -3.79 4.01 -5.31
N LYS A 42 -3.31 4.67 -6.37
CA LYS A 42 -4.18 5.06 -7.48
C LYS A 42 -4.68 3.81 -8.22
N SER A 43 -5.96 3.84 -8.62
CA SER A 43 -6.67 2.74 -9.27
C SER A 43 -6.02 2.23 -10.58
N ASN A 44 -5.19 3.05 -11.22
CA ASN A 44 -4.48 2.72 -12.46
C ASN A 44 -3.07 2.12 -12.25
N ARG A 45 -2.64 1.93 -10.99
CA ARG A 45 -1.33 1.33 -10.70
C ARG A 45 -1.27 -0.12 -11.17
N GLN A 46 -0.13 -0.49 -11.74
CA GLN A 46 0.08 -1.77 -12.40
C GLN A 46 0.58 -2.82 -11.42
N VAL A 47 -0.15 -3.92 -11.31
CA VAL A 47 0.14 -5.03 -10.40
C VAL A 47 0.00 -6.37 -11.12
N GLU A 48 0.68 -7.40 -10.61
CA GLU A 48 0.63 -8.77 -11.08
C GLU A 48 0.29 -9.70 -9.89
N PRO A 49 -0.99 -10.09 -9.74
CA PRO A 49 -1.43 -10.92 -8.62
C PRO A 49 -1.29 -12.44 -8.86
N ASP A 50 -1.22 -12.88 -10.12
CA ASP A 50 -1.45 -14.28 -10.51
C ASP A 50 -0.49 -14.79 -11.60
N GLY A 51 0.56 -14.04 -11.93
CA GLY A 51 1.54 -14.42 -12.95
C GLY A 51 1.05 -14.32 -14.40
N GLN A 52 -0.11 -13.71 -14.64
CA GLN A 52 -0.64 -13.48 -16.00
C GLN A 52 -0.24 -12.11 -16.57
N GLY A 53 0.77 -11.45 -15.98
CA GLY A 53 1.21 -10.13 -16.37
C GLY A 53 0.55 -8.99 -15.59
N ASN A 54 1.07 -7.80 -15.85
CA ASN A 54 0.66 -6.57 -15.17
C ASN A 54 -0.67 -6.04 -15.70
N ARG A 55 -1.57 -5.66 -14.78
CA ARG A 55 -2.82 -4.95 -15.08
C ARG A 55 -3.10 -3.88 -14.04
N ALA A 56 -4.02 -2.95 -14.31
CA ALA A 56 -4.38 -1.95 -13.31
C ALA A 56 -5.04 -2.61 -12.09
N ILE A 57 -4.75 -2.12 -10.89
CA ILE A 57 -5.29 -2.69 -9.65
C ILE A 57 -6.82 -2.70 -9.60
N ARG A 58 -7.48 -1.74 -10.24
CA ARG A 58 -8.94 -1.72 -10.38
C ARG A 58 -9.52 -2.86 -11.23
N ASP A 59 -8.71 -3.40 -12.15
CA ASP A 59 -9.09 -4.48 -13.06
C ASP A 59 -8.71 -5.85 -12.47
N VAL A 60 -8.04 -5.87 -11.31
CA VAL A 60 -7.85 -7.09 -10.53
C VAL A 60 -9.17 -7.41 -9.86
N GLY A 61 -9.75 -8.57 -10.21
CA GLY A 61 -10.89 -9.16 -9.52
C GLY A 61 -10.46 -9.64 -8.14
N SER A 62 -10.17 -8.70 -7.23
CA SER A 62 -9.78 -9.01 -5.86
C SER A 62 -11.03 -9.20 -5.01
N PRO A 63 -11.06 -10.20 -4.10
CA PRO A 63 -11.96 -10.14 -2.95
C PRO A 63 -11.70 -8.83 -2.16
N GLN A 64 -12.66 -8.40 -1.35
CA GLN A 64 -12.54 -7.25 -0.42
C GLN A 64 -11.48 -7.47 0.70
N THR A 65 -10.57 -8.43 0.52
CA THR A 65 -9.59 -8.87 1.51
C THR A 65 -8.17 -8.79 0.95
N ALA A 66 -7.19 -8.88 1.86
CA ALA A 66 -5.77 -8.87 1.58
C ALA A 66 -5.36 -9.86 0.48
N LEU A 67 -4.69 -9.35 -0.56
CA LEU A 67 -4.16 -10.11 -1.68
C LEU A 67 -2.66 -9.86 -1.82
N GLN A 68 -1.85 -10.91 -1.80
CA GLN A 68 -0.42 -10.78 -2.11
C GLN A 68 -0.26 -10.51 -3.61
N THR A 69 0.40 -9.41 -3.96
CA THR A 69 0.54 -8.96 -5.35
C THR A 69 1.90 -8.35 -5.61
N HIS A 70 2.41 -8.49 -6.83
CA HIS A 70 3.65 -7.86 -7.24
C HIS A 70 3.35 -6.48 -7.85
N LEU A 71 3.79 -5.40 -7.19
CA LEU A 71 3.66 -4.04 -7.68
C LEU A 71 4.77 -3.73 -8.69
N LYS A 72 4.39 -3.39 -9.92
CA LYS A 72 5.33 -3.11 -11.01
C LYS A 72 6.35 -2.04 -10.62
N GLY A 73 7.63 -2.40 -10.66
CA GLY A 73 8.75 -1.49 -10.37
C GLY A 73 9.07 -1.30 -8.89
N PHE A 74 8.36 -2.00 -7.99
CA PHE A 74 8.61 -2.01 -6.56
C PHE A 74 8.94 -3.41 -6.06
N GLY A 75 7.99 -4.35 -6.13
CA GLY A 75 8.14 -5.69 -5.57
C GLY A 75 6.85 -6.21 -4.94
N TRP A 76 7.00 -7.22 -4.08
CA TRP A 76 5.88 -7.85 -3.38
C TRP A 76 5.26 -6.94 -2.32
N VAL A 77 3.94 -6.85 -2.34
CA VAL A 77 3.13 -6.16 -1.34
C VAL A 77 1.87 -6.96 -1.05
N ILE A 78 1.19 -6.62 0.03
CA ILE A 78 -0.19 -7.02 0.27
C ILE A 78 -1.07 -5.85 -0.17
N SER A 79 -1.98 -6.08 -1.10
CA SER A 79 -2.96 -5.09 -1.56
C SER A 79 -4.34 -5.35 -0.96
N ASP A 80 -5.03 -4.29 -0.59
CA ASP A 80 -6.39 -4.33 -0.05
C ASP A 80 -7.31 -3.48 -0.95
N ARG A 81 -8.55 -3.94 -1.16
CA ARG A 81 -9.62 -3.24 -1.87
C ARG A 81 -10.72 -2.89 -0.87
N VAL A 82 -11.04 -1.61 -0.74
CA VAL A 82 -12.03 -1.11 0.22
C VAL A 82 -13.17 -0.43 -0.53
N GLU A 83 -14.38 -0.89 -0.26
CA GLU A 83 -15.63 -0.33 -0.76
C GLU A 83 -16.38 0.28 0.42
N ALA A 84 -16.59 1.59 0.41
CA ALA A 84 -17.23 2.33 1.50
C ALA A 84 -18.60 2.85 1.05
N GLY A 85 -19.62 1.99 1.08
CA GLY A 85 -20.97 2.36 0.63
C GLY A 85 -21.00 2.76 -0.85
N ASP A 86 -21.60 3.92 -1.15
CA ASP A 86 -21.67 4.48 -2.51
C ASP A 86 -20.39 5.25 -2.92
N GLU A 87 -19.32 5.22 -2.12
CA GLU A 87 -18.07 5.89 -2.44
C GLU A 87 -17.24 5.18 -3.53
N GLU A 88 -16.34 5.94 -4.15
CA GLU A 88 -15.34 5.39 -5.07
C GLU A 88 -14.47 4.34 -4.38
N VAL A 89 -14.26 3.21 -5.06
CA VAL A 89 -13.41 2.11 -4.59
C VAL A 89 -11.99 2.62 -4.31
N ARG A 90 -11.50 2.35 -3.11
CA ARG A 90 -10.13 2.71 -2.71
C ARG A 90 -9.24 1.48 -2.66
N PHE A 91 -7.98 1.68 -3.03
CA PHE A 91 -6.97 0.63 -3.03
C PHE A 91 -5.85 1.01 -2.07
N PHE A 92 -5.36 0.03 -1.33
CA PHE A 92 -4.28 0.20 -0.37
C PHE A 92 -3.20 -0.86 -0.57
N ILE A 93 -1.99 -0.57 -0.09
CA ILE A 93 -0.87 -1.51 -0.04
C ILE A 93 -0.17 -1.46 1.31
N ARG A 94 0.39 -2.60 1.72
CA ARG A 94 1.23 -2.76 2.91
C ARG A 94 2.37 -3.76 2.68
N ASN A 95 3.49 -3.58 3.38
CA ASN A 95 4.64 -4.50 3.30
C ASN A 95 4.55 -5.69 4.26
N LYS A 96 3.66 -5.65 5.25
CA LYS A 96 3.43 -6.76 6.18
C LYS A 96 2.00 -6.81 6.65
N GLU A 97 1.63 -7.94 7.24
CA GLU A 97 0.36 -8.06 7.93
C GLU A 97 0.35 -7.20 9.19
N PHE A 98 -0.74 -6.46 9.35
CA PHE A 98 -1.11 -5.79 10.59
C PHE A 98 -2.29 -6.55 11.18
N LYS A 99 -2.20 -6.89 12.46
CA LYS A 99 -3.36 -7.33 13.24
C LYS A 99 -3.89 -6.08 13.92
N LEU A 100 -5.10 -5.67 13.55
CA LEU A 100 -5.82 -4.66 14.34
C LEU A 100 -6.23 -5.35 15.64
N ASP A 101 -5.79 -4.79 16.76
CA ASP A 101 -6.37 -5.13 18.05
C ASP A 101 -7.78 -4.54 18.08
N GLN A 102 -8.80 -5.37 18.25
CA GLN A 102 -10.19 -4.91 18.27
C GLN A 102 -10.45 -3.93 19.42
N ALA A 103 -9.65 -3.94 20.48
CA ALA A 103 -9.73 -2.97 21.57
C ALA A 103 -9.32 -1.54 21.17
N GLN A 104 -8.73 -1.33 19.99
CA GLN A 104 -8.29 -0.02 19.50
C GLN A 104 -9.27 0.61 18.48
N VAL A 105 -10.38 -0.07 18.18
CA VAL A 105 -11.36 0.34 17.14
C VAL A 105 -12.71 0.73 17.74
N GLU A 106 -12.89 0.59 19.06
CA GLU A 106 -14.02 1.11 19.85
C GLU A 106 -13.70 2.47 20.47
#